data_AF-B1T0Y0-F1
#
_entry.id   AF-B1T0Y0-F1
#
_cell.length_a   1.000
_cell.length_b   1.000
_cell.length_c   1.000
_cell.angle_alpha   90.00
_cell.angle_beta   90.00
_cell.angle_gamma   90.00
#
_symmetry.space_group_name_H-M   'P 1'
#
loop_
_entity.id
_entity.type
_entity.pdbx_description
1 polymer ?
#
loop_
_entity_poly.entity_id
_entity_poly.type
_entity_poly.pdbx_seq_one_letter_code
_entity_poly.pdbx_strand_id
1 'polypeptide(L)'
;MIGIIVHPATLDAPATACMRWDEDGFTLSCDIRHAPDNRTARPSVLRDRLDDQLGVQSETRHVITAGSLTLTLDGAGRLCSFDFYTNADHWQQAGLPPPILVSPHTPRFSAAYDALGRASVREPAIAYDRAARCLSMVWHDDASVRYAIAPNLSVAATPDGNLARIDIDDIAPF
;
A
#
# COMPACT_ATOMS: atom_id res chain seq x y z
N MET A 1 -5.74 -11.88 -16.33
CA MET A 1 -5.83 -10.45 -15.99
C MET A 1 -4.61 -10.14 -15.14
N ILE A 2 -3.83 -9.11 -15.47
CA ILE A 2 -2.61 -8.77 -14.71
C ILE A 2 -3.07 -7.98 -13.47
N GLY A 3 -2.84 -8.54 -12.28
CA GLY A 3 -3.20 -7.94 -11.00
C GLY A 3 -1.96 -7.62 -10.17
N ILE A 4 -2.19 -7.04 -9.00
CA ILE A 4 -1.15 -6.83 -7.98
C ILE A 4 -1.10 -8.12 -7.15
N ILE A 5 0.08 -8.71 -6.98
CA ILE A 5 0.29 -9.91 -6.18
C ILE A 5 0.89 -9.51 -4.83
N VAL A 6 0.29 -10.01 -3.76
CA VAL A 6 0.70 -9.85 -2.38
C VAL A 6 1.46 -11.09 -1.94
N HIS A 7 2.72 -10.89 -1.56
CA HIS A 7 3.60 -11.92 -1.03
C HIS A 7 3.73 -11.73 0.48
N PRO A 8 3.52 -12.78 1.29
CA PRO A 8 3.86 -12.72 2.71
C PRO A 8 5.38 -12.67 2.87
N ALA A 9 5.87 -11.71 3.65
CA ALA A 9 7.27 -11.60 4.05
C ALA A 9 7.41 -11.78 5.57
N THR A 10 8.64 -12.06 6.01
CA THR A 10 8.97 -12.11 7.44
C THR A 10 8.51 -10.83 8.15
N LEU A 11 7.96 -10.99 9.35
CA LEU A 11 7.49 -9.87 10.15
C LEU A 11 8.64 -8.89 10.40
N ASP A 12 8.57 -7.73 9.73
CA ASP A 12 9.43 -6.59 10.00
C ASP A 12 8.82 -5.77 11.15
N ALA A 13 9.61 -4.84 11.71
CA ALA A 13 9.05 -3.86 12.64
C ALA A 13 7.88 -3.12 11.96
N PRO A 14 6.79 -2.82 12.69
CA PRO A 14 5.62 -2.19 12.11
C PRO A 14 6.00 -0.86 11.45
N ALA A 15 5.49 -0.64 10.23
CA ALA A 15 5.69 0.62 9.55
C ALA A 15 4.86 1.73 10.20
N THR A 16 5.23 2.97 9.94
CA THR A 16 4.42 4.14 10.29
C THR A 16 3.79 4.69 9.02
N ALA A 17 2.50 4.99 9.06
CA ALA A 17 1.77 5.60 7.95
C ALA A 17 1.30 7.00 8.36
N CYS A 18 1.54 7.99 7.49
CA CYS A 18 1.09 9.36 7.66
C CYS A 18 0.08 9.66 6.56
N MET A 19 -1.20 9.71 6.93
CA MET A 19 -2.29 10.05 6.02
C MET A 19 -2.45 11.57 5.93
N ARG A 20 -2.70 12.06 4.73
CA ARG A 20 -3.04 13.46 4.44
C ARG A 20 -4.24 13.49 3.51
N TRP A 21 -5.22 14.27 3.90
CA TRP A 21 -6.40 14.54 3.09
C TRP A 21 -6.32 15.99 2.60
N ASP A 22 -6.33 16.16 1.28
CA ASP A 22 -6.43 17.44 0.60
C ASP A 22 -7.88 17.63 0.14
N GLU A 23 -8.65 18.43 0.90
CA GLU A 23 -10.06 18.72 0.62
C GLU A 23 -10.25 19.43 -0.72
N ASP A 24 -9.39 20.40 -1.03
CA ASP A 24 -9.50 21.20 -2.24
C ASP A 24 -9.12 20.40 -3.50
N GLY A 25 -8.12 19.52 -3.35
CA GLY A 25 -7.63 18.64 -4.40
C GLY A 25 -8.35 17.28 -4.49
N PHE A 26 -9.28 16.99 -3.57
CA PHE A 26 -9.93 15.69 -3.41
C PHE A 26 -8.92 14.52 -3.44
N THR A 27 -7.77 14.69 -2.79
CA THR A 27 -6.67 13.73 -2.86
C THR A 27 -6.32 13.22 -1.47
N LEU A 28 -6.34 11.89 -1.34
CA LEU A 28 -5.83 11.18 -0.18
C LEU A 28 -4.42 10.68 -0.47
N SER A 29 -3.45 11.19 0.28
CA SER A 29 -2.06 10.78 0.20
C SER A 29 -1.64 10.06 1.46
N CYS A 30 -0.79 9.05 1.32
CA CYS A 30 -0.19 8.35 2.43
C CYS A 30 1.31 8.20 2.23
N ASP A 31 2.09 8.66 3.20
CA ASP A 31 3.52 8.40 3.29
C ASP A 31 3.76 7.27 4.31
N ILE A 32 4.41 6.18 3.88
CA ILE A 32 4.68 5.00 4.72
C ILE A 32 6.20 4.88 4.91
N ARG A 33 6.62 4.84 6.17
CA ARG A 33 8.02 4.69 6.56
C ARG A 33 8.22 3.35 7.25
N HIS A 34 9.03 2.51 6.60
CA HIS A 34 9.52 1.26 7.15
C HIS A 34 10.75 1.51 8.01
N ALA A 35 10.96 0.67 9.02
CA ALA A 35 12.24 0.65 9.72
C ALA A 35 13.36 0.34 8.70
N PRO A 36 14.54 0.96 8.82
CA PRO A 36 15.64 0.63 7.94
C PRO A 36 15.95 -0.86 8.07
N ASP A 37 16.15 -1.52 6.93
CA ASP A 37 16.65 -2.89 6.94
C ASP A 37 17.96 -2.90 7.72
N ASN A 38 18.12 -3.89 8.61
CA ASN A 38 19.30 -4.01 9.46
C ASN A 38 20.50 -4.41 8.56
N ARG A 39 20.98 -3.48 7.74
CA ARG A 39 22.14 -3.63 6.84
C ARG A 39 23.38 -3.68 7.72
N THR A 40 23.69 -4.87 8.22
CA THR A 40 24.98 -5.19 8.84
C THR A 40 26.13 -5.23 7.82
N ALA A 41 25.83 -5.04 6.52
CA ALA A 41 26.85 -4.91 5.49
C ALA A 41 27.50 -3.52 5.58
N ARG A 42 28.78 -3.47 5.99
CA ARG A 42 29.60 -2.26 5.85
C ARG A 42 29.64 -1.88 4.37
N PRO A 43 29.30 -0.63 3.99
CA PRO A 43 29.46 -0.18 2.62
C PRO A 43 30.94 -0.29 2.24
N SER A 44 31.21 -1.05 1.18
CA SER A 44 32.58 -1.42 0.76
C SER A 44 33.26 -0.33 -0.05
N VAL A 45 32.49 0.64 -0.56
CA VAL A 45 32.97 1.69 -1.47
C VAL A 45 32.52 3.08 -1.00
N LEU A 46 33.34 4.09 -1.28
CA LEU A 46 33.12 5.48 -0.84
C LEU A 46 31.86 6.11 -1.44
N ARG A 47 31.43 5.62 -2.61
CA ARG A 47 30.16 5.98 -3.26
C ARG A 47 28.97 5.48 -2.45
N ASP A 48 28.94 4.20 -2.09
CA ASP A 48 27.88 3.61 -1.27
C ASP A 48 27.75 4.33 0.08
N ARG A 49 28.88 4.76 0.66
CA ARG A 49 28.88 5.58 1.88
C ARG A 49 28.26 6.96 1.68
N LEU A 50 28.54 7.62 0.56
CA LEU A 50 27.96 8.92 0.24
C LEU A 50 26.47 8.81 -0.08
N ASP A 51 26.09 7.77 -0.83
CA ASP A 51 24.70 7.48 -1.17
C ASP A 51 23.89 7.16 0.11
N ASP A 52 24.45 6.38 1.05
CA ASP A 52 23.85 6.15 2.38
C ASP A 52 23.78 7.43 3.23
N GLN A 53 24.83 8.26 3.25
CA GLN A 53 24.87 9.50 4.03
C GLN A 53 23.92 10.58 3.49
N LEU A 54 23.69 10.59 2.18
CA LEU A 54 22.81 11.54 1.50
C LEU A 54 21.38 11.00 1.35
N GLY A 55 21.10 9.78 1.81
CA GLY A 55 19.80 9.13 1.64
C GLY A 55 19.44 8.86 0.17
N VAL A 56 20.43 8.83 -0.72
CA VAL A 56 20.28 8.50 -2.14
C VAL A 56 20.23 6.98 -2.25
N GLN A 57 19.14 6.39 -1.79
CA GLN A 57 18.85 5.01 -2.12
C GLN A 57 18.49 4.94 -3.61
N SER A 58 19.43 4.49 -4.43
CA SER A 58 19.19 4.09 -5.83
C SER A 58 18.44 2.75 -5.87
N GLU A 59 17.35 2.66 -5.12
CA GLU A 59 16.42 1.55 -5.22
C GLU A 59 15.40 1.93 -6.29
N THR A 60 15.35 1.15 -7.37
CA THR A 60 14.34 1.29 -8.43
C THR A 60 12.97 1.30 -7.76
N ARG A 61 12.36 2.49 -7.67
CA ARG A 61 11.00 2.61 -7.18
C ARG A 61 10.06 2.04 -8.23
N HIS A 62 9.22 1.13 -7.80
CA HIS A 62 8.18 0.58 -8.66
C HIS A 62 6.91 1.40 -8.49
N VAL A 63 6.21 1.66 -9.58
CA VAL A 63 4.96 2.43 -9.56
C VAL A 63 3.86 1.58 -10.14
N ILE A 64 2.78 1.40 -9.39
CA ILE A 64 1.56 0.75 -9.87
C ILE A 64 0.47 1.80 -9.97
N THR A 65 -0.17 1.90 -11.14
CA THR A 65 -1.30 2.80 -11.37
C THR A 65 -2.58 1.98 -11.53
N ALA A 66 -3.66 2.42 -10.88
CA ALA A 66 -4.97 1.79 -10.90
C ALA A 66 -6.04 2.88 -11.00
N GLY A 67 -6.27 3.38 -12.22
CA GLY A 67 -7.14 4.55 -12.44
C GLY A 67 -6.59 5.78 -11.73
N SER A 68 -7.34 6.32 -10.76
CA SER A 68 -6.93 7.48 -9.98
C SER A 68 -5.99 7.18 -8.80
N LEU A 69 -5.74 5.89 -8.52
CA LEU A 69 -4.81 5.43 -7.49
C LEU A 69 -3.40 5.23 -8.05
N THR A 70 -2.41 5.76 -7.36
CA THR A 70 -0.99 5.48 -7.60
C THR A 70 -0.38 4.88 -6.34
N LEU A 71 0.27 3.73 -6.49
CA LEU A 71 1.05 3.07 -5.44
C LEU A 71 2.53 3.16 -5.79
N THR A 72 3.35 3.58 -4.82
CA THR A 72 4.81 3.60 -4.95
C THR A 72 5.42 2.58 -4.01
N LEU A 73 6.28 1.72 -4.55
CA LEU A 73 6.99 0.69 -3.80
C LEU A 73 8.50 0.93 -3.80
N ASP A 74 9.19 0.47 -2.75
CA ASP A 74 10.66 0.40 -2.73
C ASP A 74 11.20 -0.76 -3.58
N GLY A 75 12.53 -0.93 -3.58
CA GLY A 75 13.19 -2.02 -4.30
C GLY A 75 12.88 -3.41 -3.73
N ALA A 76 12.39 -3.50 -2.49
CA ALA A 76 11.95 -4.73 -1.85
C ALA A 76 10.47 -5.04 -2.09
N GLY A 77 9.74 -4.17 -2.79
CA GLY A 77 8.31 -4.30 -3.04
C GLY A 77 7.45 -3.93 -1.83
N ARG A 78 7.97 -3.19 -0.83
CA ARG A 78 7.18 -2.65 0.27
C ARG A 78 6.47 -1.38 -0.18
N LEU A 79 5.23 -1.18 0.27
CA LEU A 79 4.47 0.04 -0.03
C LEU A 79 5.08 1.23 0.71
N CYS A 80 5.56 2.24 -0.03
CA CYS A 80 6.18 3.45 0.53
C CYS A 80 5.25 4.65 0.50
N SER A 81 4.39 4.74 -0.51
CA SER A 81 3.36 5.76 -0.54
C SER A 81 2.21 5.36 -1.45
N PHE A 82 1.08 6.02 -1.27
CA PHE A 82 0.04 6.04 -2.28
C PHE A 82 -0.61 7.41 -2.36
N ASP A 83 -1.13 7.72 -3.54
CA ASP A 83 -1.95 8.89 -3.81
C ASP A 83 -3.23 8.42 -4.49
N PHE A 84 -4.36 8.90 -4.01
CA PHE A 84 -5.66 8.48 -4.48
C PHE A 84 -6.60 9.68 -4.60
N TYR A 85 -7.01 9.99 -5.82
CA TYR A 85 -8.03 11.00 -6.02
C TYR A 85 -9.42 10.40 -5.75
N THR A 86 -10.13 10.98 -4.78
CA THR A 86 -11.46 10.54 -4.38
C THR A 86 -12.30 11.68 -3.82
N ASN A 87 -13.59 11.70 -4.15
CA ASN A 87 -14.55 12.60 -3.51
C ASN A 87 -15.37 11.84 -2.47
N ALA A 88 -15.40 12.33 -1.23
CA ALA A 88 -16.19 11.76 -0.13
C ALA A 88 -17.69 11.69 -0.43
N ASP A 89 -18.22 12.63 -1.20
CA ASP A 89 -19.63 12.64 -1.62
C ASP A 89 -19.99 11.47 -2.54
N HIS A 90 -18.98 10.83 -3.15
CA HIS A 90 -19.16 9.72 -4.09
C HIS A 90 -18.83 8.36 -3.48
N TRP A 91 -18.49 8.30 -2.19
CA TRP A 91 -18.20 7.03 -1.54
C TRP A 91 -19.47 6.18 -1.41
N GLN A 92 -19.40 4.94 -1.90
CA GLN A 92 -20.51 4.02 -1.76
C GLN A 92 -20.55 3.49 -0.33
N GLN A 93 -21.71 3.59 0.32
CA GLN A 93 -21.90 3.00 1.63
C GLN A 93 -21.76 1.49 1.53
N ALA A 94 -20.80 0.93 2.25
CA ALA A 94 -20.61 -0.51 2.36
C ALA A 94 -21.06 -1.01 3.72
N GLY A 95 -21.55 -2.26 3.75
CA GLY A 95 -21.73 -2.99 4.99
C GLY A 95 -20.40 -3.49 5.53
N LEU A 96 -20.41 -3.88 6.81
CA LEU A 96 -19.22 -4.42 7.46
C LEU A 96 -18.77 -5.69 6.71
N PRO A 97 -17.54 -5.77 6.19
CA PRO A 97 -17.06 -6.97 5.54
C PRO A 97 -16.99 -8.13 6.55
N PRO A 98 -17.12 -9.38 6.09
CA PRO A 98 -16.94 -10.53 6.97
C PRO A 98 -15.53 -10.48 7.61
N PRO A 99 -15.37 -10.99 8.84
CA PRO A 99 -14.07 -11.04 9.48
C PRO A 99 -13.10 -11.89 8.66
N ILE A 100 -11.91 -11.34 8.39
CA ILE A 100 -10.85 -11.97 7.62
C ILE A 100 -9.71 -12.34 8.58
N LEU A 101 -9.06 -13.49 8.35
CA LEU A 101 -7.88 -13.90 9.11
C LEU A 101 -6.77 -12.84 9.00
N VAL A 102 -6.24 -12.40 10.15
CA VAL A 102 -5.09 -11.48 10.19
C VAL A 102 -3.80 -12.29 10.19
N SER A 103 -2.97 -12.09 9.17
CA SER A 103 -1.66 -12.68 9.05
C SER A 103 -0.64 -11.96 9.93
N PRO A 104 0.29 -12.68 10.57
CA PRO A 104 1.41 -12.06 11.29
C PRO A 104 2.55 -11.60 10.37
N HIS A 105 2.39 -11.71 9.05
CA HIS A 105 3.43 -11.36 8.07
C HIS A 105 3.26 -9.92 7.56
N THR A 106 4.34 -9.32 7.07
CA THR A 106 4.26 -8.05 6.33
C THR A 106 3.97 -8.31 4.85
N PRO A 107 3.18 -7.46 4.17
CA PRO A 107 2.90 -7.63 2.76
C PRO A 107 4.03 -7.02 1.90
N ARG A 108 4.44 -7.75 0.86
CA ARG A 108 5.22 -7.24 -0.27
C ARG A 108 4.40 -7.34 -1.55
N PHE A 109 4.60 -6.41 -2.46
CA PHE A 109 3.78 -6.27 -3.66
C PHE A 109 4.63 -6.49 -4.91
N SER A 110 4.03 -7.14 -5.89
CA SER A 110 4.60 -7.26 -7.24
C SER A 110 3.51 -7.12 -8.29
N ALA A 111 3.90 -6.72 -9.49
CA ALA A 111 3.04 -6.66 -10.65
C ALA A 111 3.89 -6.95 -11.90
N ALA A 112 3.24 -7.05 -13.06
CA ALA A 112 3.98 -7.14 -14.34
C ALA A 112 4.50 -5.76 -14.72
N TYR A 113 5.68 -5.40 -14.21
CA TYR A 113 6.32 -4.12 -14.50
C TYR A 113 6.90 -4.08 -15.91
N ASP A 114 6.84 -2.90 -16.53
CA ASP A 114 7.58 -2.58 -17.75
C ASP A 114 9.07 -2.32 -17.47
N ALA A 115 9.84 -2.00 -18.52
CA ALA A 115 11.27 -1.69 -18.40
C ALA A 115 11.59 -0.45 -17.54
N LEU A 116 10.57 0.37 -17.21
CA LEU A 116 10.68 1.56 -16.37
C LEU A 116 10.18 1.32 -14.94
N GLY A 117 9.85 0.08 -14.58
CA GLY A 117 9.34 -0.26 -13.25
C GLY A 117 7.87 0.14 -13.04
N ARG A 118 7.10 0.31 -14.12
CA ARG A 118 5.70 0.75 -14.04
C ARG A 118 4.75 -0.39 -14.36
N ALA A 119 3.65 -0.47 -13.63
CA ALA A 119 2.54 -1.36 -13.93
C ALA A 119 1.22 -0.57 -13.96
N SER A 120 0.29 -1.05 -14.77
CA SER A 120 -1.08 -0.53 -14.81
C SER A 120 -2.05 -1.68 -14.58
N VAL A 121 -3.00 -1.47 -13.69
CA VAL A 121 -4.04 -2.44 -13.33
C VAL A 121 -5.42 -1.76 -13.36
N ARG A 122 -6.47 -2.57 -13.20
CA ARG A 122 -7.83 -2.05 -13.11
C ARG A 122 -8.00 -1.15 -11.87
N GLU A 123 -8.78 -0.09 -12.01
CA GLU A 123 -9.18 0.78 -10.90
C GLU A 123 -10.05 0.04 -9.87
N PRO A 124 -9.81 0.20 -8.56
CA PRO A 124 -10.65 -0.38 -7.52
C PRO A 124 -12.01 0.32 -7.42
N ALA A 125 -13.02 -0.43 -6.97
CA ALA A 125 -14.26 0.16 -6.47
C ALA A 125 -14.03 0.77 -5.08
N ILE A 126 -14.78 1.82 -4.75
CA ILE A 126 -14.62 2.55 -3.48
C ILE A 126 -15.82 2.29 -2.58
N ALA A 127 -15.51 1.81 -1.39
CA ALA A 127 -16.47 1.45 -0.37
C ALA A 127 -16.12 2.19 0.94
N TYR A 128 -17.11 2.76 1.61
CA TYR A 128 -16.93 3.40 2.90
C TYR A 128 -17.85 2.80 3.95
N ASP A 129 -17.26 2.32 5.05
CA ASP A 129 -17.98 1.90 6.24
C ASP A 129 -17.95 3.03 7.27
N ARG A 130 -19.10 3.67 7.48
CA ARG A 130 -19.25 4.78 8.43
C ARG A 130 -19.10 4.34 9.88
N ALA A 131 -19.51 3.12 10.24
CA ALA A 131 -19.44 2.64 11.62
C ALA A 131 -18.01 2.33 12.01
N ALA A 132 -17.25 1.73 11.08
CA ALA A 132 -15.83 1.45 11.25
C ALA A 132 -14.92 2.63 10.92
N ARG A 133 -15.45 3.71 10.30
CA ARG A 133 -14.67 4.83 9.74
C ARG A 133 -13.56 4.33 8.82
N CYS A 134 -13.91 3.40 7.94
CA CYS A 134 -12.97 2.67 7.10
C CYS A 134 -13.28 2.93 5.63
N LEU A 135 -12.29 3.43 4.90
CA LEU A 135 -12.32 3.55 3.44
C LEU A 135 -11.61 2.34 2.83
N SER A 136 -12.33 1.64 1.96
CA SER A 136 -11.84 0.44 1.28
C SER A 136 -11.75 0.68 -0.22
N MET A 137 -10.58 0.40 -0.79
CA MET A 137 -10.35 0.28 -2.22
C MET A 137 -10.38 -1.20 -2.60
N VAL A 138 -11.42 -1.63 -3.33
CA VAL A 138 -11.77 -3.04 -3.56
C VAL A 138 -11.58 -3.44 -5.02
N TRP A 139 -10.74 -4.45 -5.26
CA TRP A 139 -10.63 -5.15 -6.55
C TRP A 139 -11.44 -6.43 -6.59
N HIS A 140 -11.51 -7.13 -5.45
CA HIS A 140 -12.15 -8.44 -5.34
C HIS A 140 -12.87 -8.59 -3.99
N ASP A 141 -14.03 -9.25 -4.01
CA ASP A 141 -14.87 -9.46 -2.82
C ASP A 141 -14.51 -10.73 -2.03
N ASP A 142 -13.64 -11.59 -2.58
CA ASP A 142 -13.24 -12.89 -2.01
C ASP A 142 -11.94 -12.82 -1.19
N ALA A 143 -11.71 -11.68 -0.52
CA ALA A 143 -10.56 -11.49 0.36
C ALA A 143 -10.50 -12.56 1.47
N SER A 144 -9.38 -13.26 1.60
CA SER A 144 -9.22 -14.41 2.50
C SER A 144 -8.21 -14.18 3.61
N VAL A 145 -7.23 -13.29 3.42
CA VAL A 145 -6.19 -12.97 4.40
C VAL A 145 -5.92 -11.47 4.43
N ARG A 146 -5.75 -10.91 5.63
CA ARG A 146 -5.41 -9.51 5.86
C ARG A 146 -3.97 -9.39 6.37
N TYR A 147 -3.24 -8.40 5.89
CA TYR A 147 -1.90 -8.03 6.35
C TYR A 147 -1.92 -6.58 6.85
N ALA A 148 -1.44 -6.36 8.06
CA ALA A 148 -1.27 -5.01 8.60
C ALA A 148 0.01 -4.39 8.03
N ILE A 149 -0.06 -3.13 7.58
CA ILE A 149 1.11 -2.33 7.19
C ILE A 149 1.46 -1.36 8.31
N ALA A 150 0.46 -0.62 8.78
CA ALA A 150 0.54 0.32 9.89
C ALA A 150 -0.78 0.24 10.71
N PRO A 151 -0.87 0.89 11.89
CA PRO A 151 -2.06 0.78 12.74
C PRO A 151 -3.40 1.12 12.06
N ASN A 152 -3.39 2.03 11.08
CA ASN A 152 -4.57 2.50 10.35
C ASN A 152 -4.56 2.12 8.86
N LEU A 153 -3.66 1.22 8.45
CA LEU A 153 -3.51 0.81 7.06
C LEU A 153 -3.28 -0.69 6.97
N SER A 154 -4.19 -1.36 6.27
CA SER A 154 -4.05 -2.79 6.00
C SER A 154 -4.41 -3.13 4.56
N VAL A 155 -4.00 -4.30 4.12
CA VAL A 155 -4.36 -4.84 2.82
C VAL A 155 -4.92 -6.23 2.98
N ALA A 156 -5.81 -6.63 2.08
CA ALA A 156 -6.32 -7.98 2.03
C ALA A 156 -5.99 -8.61 0.68
N ALA A 157 -5.67 -9.91 0.70
CA ALA A 157 -5.40 -10.71 -0.49
C ALA A 157 -6.46 -11.81 -0.65
N THR A 158 -6.70 -12.17 -1.90
CA THR A 158 -7.46 -13.35 -2.32
C THR A 158 -6.68 -14.64 -1.99
N PRO A 159 -7.32 -15.83 -2.02
CA PRO A 159 -6.63 -17.11 -1.81
C PRO A 159 -5.46 -17.34 -2.76
N ASP A 160 -5.53 -16.79 -3.97
CA ASP A 160 -4.50 -16.89 -5.00
C ASP A 160 -3.38 -15.86 -4.84
N GLY A 161 -3.44 -15.03 -3.79
CA GLY A 161 -2.44 -14.00 -3.50
C GLY A 161 -2.62 -12.69 -4.27
N ASN A 162 -3.69 -12.52 -5.06
CA ASN A 162 -3.99 -11.22 -5.67
C ASN A 162 -4.44 -10.22 -4.59
N LEU A 163 -4.06 -8.95 -4.71
CA LEU A 163 -4.58 -7.86 -3.89
C LEU A 163 -6.10 -7.75 -4.10
N ALA A 164 -6.85 -8.05 -3.05
CA ALA A 164 -8.29 -7.93 -3.04
C ALA A 164 -8.71 -6.52 -2.63
N ARG A 165 -8.01 -5.94 -1.63
CA ARG A 165 -8.43 -4.69 -1.00
C ARG A 165 -7.29 -3.95 -0.32
N ILE A 166 -7.37 -2.63 -0.29
CA ILE A 166 -6.62 -1.77 0.64
C ILE A 166 -7.63 -1.10 1.57
N ASP A 167 -7.42 -1.22 2.87
CA ASP A 167 -8.29 -0.69 3.93
C ASP A 167 -7.56 0.42 4.68
N ILE A 168 -8.22 1.57 4.80
CA ILE A 168 -7.71 2.73 5.52
C ILE A 168 -8.68 3.09 6.63
N ASP A 169 -8.23 2.87 7.86
CA ASP A 169 -9.02 3.11 9.06
C ASP A 169 -8.87 4.56 9.54
N ASP A 170 -9.80 4.96 10.41
CA ASP A 170 -9.90 6.30 11.01
C ASP A 170 -10.11 7.46 10.02
N ILE A 171 -10.46 7.16 8.77
CA ILE A 171 -10.90 8.17 7.81
C ILE A 171 -12.31 8.62 8.20
N ALA A 172 -12.43 9.87 8.64
CA ALA A 172 -13.70 10.57 8.70
C ALA A 172 -13.68 11.72 7.69
N PRO A 173 -14.54 11.68 6.67
CA PRO A 173 -14.96 12.91 6.04
C PRO A 173 -15.94 13.54 7.03
N PHE A 174 -15.42 14.44 7.87
CA PHE A 174 -16.18 15.28 8.81
C PHE A 174 -16.67 14.59 10.10
#